data_AF-A0A376DS83-F1
#
_entry.id   AF-A0A376DS83-F1
#
_cell.length_a   1.000
_cell.length_b   1.000
_cell.length_c   1.000
_cell.angle_alpha   90.00
_cell.angle_beta   90.00
_cell.angle_gamma   90.00
#
_symmetry.space_group_name_H-M   'P 1'
#
loop_
_entity.id
_entity.type
_entity.pdbx_description
1 polymer ?
#
loop_
_entity_poly.entity_id
_entity_poly.type
_entity_poly.pdbx_seq_one_letter_code
_entity_poly.pdbx_strand_id
1 'polypeptide(L)'
;MAKIATQTINGKAFEYALLLEFYEKLKLLTKVSIVDNASYKTAISCFESFGEKERSQYRLNASFSVNFLLDLEPRLSNGINEEDILELEIVADKAGQSGDVRDVLAIRSLQKMGDRDFC
;
A
#
# COMPACT_ATOMS: atom_id res chain seq x y z
N MET A 1 -2.82 20.30 21.60
CA MET A 1 -2.73 19.34 20.48
C MET A 1 -2.69 17.94 21.06
N ALA A 2 -3.54 17.02 20.61
CA ALA A 2 -3.50 15.64 21.09
C ALA A 2 -2.18 14.99 20.66
N LYS A 3 -1.47 14.37 21.60
CA LYS A 3 -0.20 13.69 21.32
C LYS A 3 -0.52 12.39 20.57
N ILE A 4 -0.14 12.32 19.30
CA ILE A 4 -0.25 11.08 18.51
C ILE A 4 0.69 10.05 19.14
N ALA A 5 0.19 8.82 19.32
CA ALA A 5 0.99 7.75 19.88
C ALA A 5 2.14 7.38 18.92
N THR A 6 3.36 7.20 19.46
CA THR A 6 4.55 6.81 18.68
C THR A 6 4.32 5.54 17.86
N GLN A 7 3.55 4.59 18.41
CA GLN A 7 3.17 3.36 17.72
C GLN A 7 2.39 3.64 16.42
N THR A 8 1.44 4.57 16.45
CA THR A 8 0.66 4.96 15.27
C THR A 8 1.56 5.58 14.20
N ILE A 9 2.50 6.43 14.60
CA ILE A 9 3.44 7.08 13.66
C ILE A 9 4.34 6.03 12.99
N ASN A 10 4.90 5.10 13.78
CA ASN A 10 5.73 4.01 13.26
C ASN A 10 4.94 3.09 12.31
N GLY A 11 3.73 2.70 12.70
CA GLY A 11 2.86 1.83 11.88
C GLY A 11 2.53 2.48 10.54
N LYS A 12 2.03 3.71 10.55
CA LYS A 12 1.69 4.46 9.33
C LYS A 12 2.92 4.73 8.44
N ALA A 13 4.09 4.98 9.02
CA ALA A 13 5.33 5.11 8.26
C ALA A 13 5.70 3.80 7.55
N PHE A 14 5.53 2.66 8.22
CA PHE A 14 5.81 1.36 7.61
C PHE A 14 4.79 0.96 6.55
N GLU A 15 3.50 1.28 6.74
CA GLU A 15 2.45 1.13 5.71
C GLU A 15 2.83 1.86 4.42
N TYR A 16 3.29 3.13 4.53
CA TYR A 16 3.79 3.87 3.37
C TYR A 16 5.01 3.22 2.73
N ALA A 17 5.98 2.78 3.54
CA ALA A 17 7.17 2.11 3.03
C ALA A 17 6.83 0.83 2.24
N LEU A 18 5.86 0.03 2.72
CA LEU A 18 5.35 -1.14 2.01
C LEU A 18 4.71 -0.77 0.67
N LEU A 19 3.78 0.19 0.67
CA LEU A 19 3.11 0.64 -0.56
C LEU A 19 4.12 1.18 -1.58
N LEU A 20 5.11 1.94 -1.12
CA LEU A 20 6.14 2.52 -1.98
C LEU A 20 7.07 1.44 -2.58
N GLU A 21 7.47 0.44 -1.79
CA GLU A 21 8.25 -0.70 -2.30
C GLU A 21 7.45 -1.54 -3.30
N PHE A 22 6.16 -1.77 -3.05
CA PHE A 22 5.27 -2.40 -4.03
C PHE A 22 5.24 -1.61 -5.34
N TYR A 23 5.00 -0.29 -5.27
CA TYR A 23 4.94 0.56 -6.44
C TYR A 23 6.26 0.53 -7.23
N GLU A 24 7.41 0.72 -6.57
CA GLU A 24 8.71 0.78 -7.22
C GLU A 24 9.07 -0.51 -7.96
N LYS A 25 8.73 -1.68 -7.39
CA LYS A 25 9.00 -2.97 -8.02
C LYS A 25 7.97 -3.31 -9.11
N LEU A 26 6.69 -3.07 -8.86
CA LEU A 26 5.61 -3.48 -9.76
C LEU A 26 5.47 -2.56 -10.97
N LYS A 27 5.77 -1.26 -10.86
CA LYS A 27 5.72 -0.32 -12.00
C LYS A 27 6.66 -0.69 -13.15
N LEU A 28 7.67 -1.53 -12.88
CA LEU A 28 8.60 -2.06 -13.88
C LEU A 28 8.04 -3.27 -14.63
N LEU A 29 6.98 -3.90 -14.10
CA LEU A 29 6.43 -5.18 -14.58
C LEU A 29 5.01 -5.05 -15.13
N THR A 30 4.18 -4.17 -14.55
CA THR A 30 2.77 -3.96 -14.92
C THR A 30 2.38 -2.49 -14.77
N LYS A 31 1.21 -2.10 -15.29
CA LYS A 31 0.61 -0.80 -15.00
C LYS A 31 0.14 -0.75 -13.55
N VAL A 32 0.62 0.24 -12.81
CA VAL A 32 0.31 0.44 -11.39
C VAL A 32 -0.02 1.91 -11.14
N SER A 33 -1.01 2.16 -10.30
CA SER A 33 -1.32 3.50 -9.79
C SER A 33 -1.50 3.50 -8.28
N ILE A 34 -1.19 4.62 -7.64
CA ILE A 34 -1.41 4.80 -6.21
C ILE A 34 -2.69 5.64 -6.01
N VAL A 35 -3.56 5.20 -5.11
CA VAL A 35 -4.77 5.93 -4.74
C VAL A 35 -4.42 7.05 -3.75
N ASP A 36 -4.53 8.31 -4.19
CA ASP A 36 -4.22 9.49 -3.37
C ASP A 36 -5.36 9.84 -2.38
N ASN A 37 -5.51 9.05 -1.33
CA ASN A 37 -6.50 9.27 -0.27
C ASN A 37 -5.89 9.94 0.98
N ALA A 38 -6.74 10.27 1.97
CA ALA A 38 -6.30 10.93 3.20
C ALA A 38 -5.35 10.05 4.05
N SER A 39 -5.54 8.73 4.03
CA SER A 39 -4.69 7.76 4.73
C SER A 39 -3.29 7.75 4.13
N TYR A 40 -3.19 7.76 2.80
CA TYR A 40 -1.94 7.86 2.06
C TYR A 40 -1.14 9.11 2.43
N LYS A 41 -1.79 10.29 2.43
CA LYS A 41 -1.17 11.56 2.83
C LYS A 41 -0.67 11.54 4.28
N THR A 42 -1.45 10.93 5.17
CA THR A 42 -1.08 10.78 6.57
C THR A 42 0.14 9.87 6.73
N ALA A 43 0.15 8.74 6.01
CA ALA A 43 1.25 7.78 6.03
C ALA A 43 2.55 8.39 5.48
N ILE A 44 2.49 9.17 4.39
CA ILE A 44 3.63 9.97 3.89
C ILE A 44 4.12 10.92 4.99
N SER A 45 3.23 11.70 5.59
CA SER A 45 3.61 12.67 6.62
C SER A 45 4.27 11.99 7.82
N CYS A 46 3.80 10.81 8.23
CA CYS A 46 4.45 10.02 9.28
C CYS A 46 5.83 9.52 8.84
N PHE A 47 5.96 8.99 7.63
CA PHE A 47 7.24 8.51 7.10
C PHE A 47 8.28 9.64 6.99
N GLU A 48 7.91 10.78 6.44
CA GLU A 48 8.79 11.95 6.28
C GLU A 48 9.16 12.62 7.60
N SER A 49 8.45 12.33 8.70
CA SER A 49 8.81 12.82 10.03
C SER A 49 10.06 12.14 10.61
N PHE A 50 10.50 11.01 10.03
CA PHE A 50 11.67 10.28 10.47
C PHE A 50 12.96 10.74 9.77
N GLY A 51 14.09 10.52 10.44
CA GLY A 51 15.40 10.74 9.85
C GLY A 51 15.67 9.84 8.65
N GLU A 52 16.68 10.18 7.85
CA GLU A 52 17.09 9.37 6.69
C GLU A 52 17.44 7.93 7.07
N LYS A 53 18.11 7.73 8.21
CA LYS A 53 18.49 6.41 8.68
C LYS A 53 17.28 5.53 8.99
N GLU A 54 16.28 6.04 9.72
CA GLU A 54 15.07 5.28 10.00
C GLU A 54 14.23 5.04 8.75
N ARG A 55 14.07 6.05 7.88
CA ARG A 55 13.40 5.89 6.58
C ARG A 55 14.06 4.80 5.73
N SER A 56 15.40 4.76 5.69
CA SER A 56 16.14 3.71 5.00
C SER A 56 15.88 2.33 5.60
N GLN A 57 15.80 2.23 6.93
CA GLN A 57 15.48 0.96 7.61
C GLN A 57 14.06 0.48 7.28
N TYR A 58 13.07 1.38 7.28
CA TYR A 58 11.70 1.07 6.89
C TYR A 58 11.63 0.56 5.45
N ARG A 59 12.31 1.25 4.51
CA ARG A 59 12.39 0.84 3.10
C ARG A 59 13.07 -0.51 2.93
N LEU A 60 14.18 -0.75 3.62
CA LEU A 60 14.89 -2.03 3.59
C LEU A 60 14.00 -3.18 4.06
N ASN A 61 13.35 -3.01 5.21
CA ASN A 61 12.42 -4.01 5.76
C ASN A 61 11.25 -4.26 4.82
N ALA A 62 10.64 -3.18 4.29
CA ALA A 62 9.56 -3.27 3.33
C ALA A 62 9.99 -3.98 2.04
N SER A 63 11.20 -3.75 1.54
CA SER A 63 11.72 -4.42 0.35
C SER A 63 11.82 -5.94 0.55
N PHE A 64 12.27 -6.40 1.72
CA PHE A 64 12.28 -7.84 2.02
C PHE A 64 10.88 -8.44 2.04
N SER A 65 9.93 -7.79 2.72
CA SER A 65 8.53 -8.23 2.78
C SER A 65 7.90 -8.26 1.39
N VAL A 66 8.08 -7.21 0.59
CA VAL A 66 7.51 -7.12 -0.75
C VAL A 66 8.12 -8.16 -1.69
N ASN A 67 9.44 -8.35 -1.68
CA ASN A 67 10.07 -9.40 -2.49
C ASN A 67 9.46 -10.78 -2.17
N PHE A 68 9.35 -11.11 -0.88
CA PHE A 68 8.75 -12.36 -0.45
C PHE A 68 7.29 -12.51 -0.92
N LEU A 69 6.49 -11.44 -0.83
CA LEU A 69 5.10 -11.45 -1.30
C LEU A 69 4.98 -11.58 -2.82
N LEU A 70 5.88 -10.95 -3.59
CA LEU A 70 5.90 -11.07 -5.04
C LEU A 70 6.30 -12.48 -5.51
N ASP A 71 7.17 -13.15 -4.76
CA ASP A 71 7.54 -14.55 -5.01
C ASP A 71 6.34 -15.49 -4.74
N LEU A 72 5.53 -15.18 -3.73
CA LEU A 72 4.34 -15.97 -3.38
C LEU A 72 3.12 -15.68 -4.24
N GLU A 73 2.95 -14.44 -4.70
CA GLU A 73 1.76 -13.99 -5.44
C GLU A 73 2.14 -13.41 -6.82
N PRO A 74 2.46 -14.27 -7.81
CA PRO A 74 2.81 -13.85 -9.17
C PRO A 74 1.72 -13.03 -9.88
N ARG A 75 0.48 -13.07 -9.39
CA ARG A 75 -0.62 -12.27 -9.94
C ARG A 75 -0.46 -10.77 -9.66
N LEU A 76 0.41 -10.37 -8.75
CA LEU A 76 0.74 -8.96 -8.53
C LEU A 76 1.59 -8.40 -9.67
N SER A 77 2.55 -9.17 -10.18
CA SER A 77 3.46 -8.76 -11.25
C SER A 77 2.91 -9.02 -12.65
N ASN A 78 2.11 -10.07 -12.84
CA ASN A 78 1.56 -10.42 -14.14
C ASN A 78 0.21 -9.75 -14.39
N GLY A 79 0.20 -8.68 -15.20
CA GLY A 79 -1.02 -8.04 -15.68
C GLY A 79 -1.87 -8.99 -16.52
N ILE A 80 -3.20 -8.82 -16.49
CA ILE A 80 -4.13 -9.65 -17.28
C ILE A 80 -4.12 -9.20 -18.74
N ASN A 81 -4.16 -7.90 -18.99
CA ASN A 81 -4.10 -7.28 -20.31
C ASN A 81 -3.53 -5.85 -20.21
N GLU A 82 -3.41 -5.16 -21.35
CA GLU A 82 -2.85 -3.79 -21.37
C GLU A 82 -3.73 -2.74 -20.69
N GLU A 83 -5.02 -3.01 -20.46
CA GLU A 83 -5.95 -2.10 -19.79
C GLU A 83 -6.00 -2.33 -18.27
N ASP A 84 -5.37 -3.41 -17.80
CA ASP A 84 -5.37 -3.81 -16.40
C ASP A 84 -4.42 -2.95 -15.57
N ILE A 85 -5.00 -2.05 -14.78
CA ILE A 85 -4.27 -1.22 -13.81
C ILE A 85 -4.39 -1.86 -12.42
N LEU A 86 -3.25 -2.10 -11.78
CA LEU A 86 -3.18 -2.48 -10.37
C LEU A 86 -3.16 -1.21 -9.50
N GLU A 87 -4.22 -1.00 -8.73
CA GLU A 87 -4.35 0.11 -7.80
C GLU A 87 -3.83 -0.28 -6.42
N LEU A 88 -2.87 0.50 -5.91
CA LEU A 88 -2.34 0.38 -4.57
C LEU A 88 -2.98 1.43 -3.67
N GLU A 89 -3.53 1.01 -2.53
CA GLU A 89 -4.26 1.87 -1.61
C GLU A 89 -3.88 1.60 -0.16
N ILE A 90 -3.73 2.66 0.65
CA ILE A 90 -3.70 2.53 2.12
C ILE A 90 -5.13 2.68 2.62
N VAL A 91 -5.62 1.68 3.34
CA VAL A 91 -7.00 1.62 3.83
C VAL A 91 -7.17 2.59 5.00
N ALA A 92 -8.32 3.28 5.03
CA ALA A 92 -8.65 4.16 6.15
C ALA A 92 -9.02 3.35 7.39
N ASP A 93 -8.58 3.84 8.56
CA ASP A 93 -8.87 3.21 9.87
C ASP A 93 -10.38 3.02 10.14
N LYS A 94 -11.24 3.81 9.48
CA LYS A 94 -12.71 3.64 9.54
C LYS A 94 -13.18 2.29 8.97
N ALA A 95 -12.47 1.71 8.01
CA ALA A 95 -12.78 0.38 7.48
C ALA A 95 -12.51 -0.72 8.52
N GLY A 96 -11.46 -0.55 9.34
CA GLY A 96 -11.14 -1.41 10.49
C GLY A 96 -12.28 -1.51 11.50
N GLN A 97 -13.04 -0.44 11.70
CA GLN A 97 -14.21 -0.44 12.59
C GLN A 97 -15.36 -1.31 12.06
N SER A 98 -15.40 -1.54 10.75
CA SER A 98 -16.39 -2.40 10.08
C SER A 98 -15.91 -3.84 9.93
N GLY A 99 -14.76 -4.20 10.53
CA GLY A 99 -14.18 -5.54 10.47
C GLY A 99 -13.13 -5.74 9.36
N ASP A 100 -12.87 -4.71 8.54
CA ASP A 100 -11.82 -4.76 7.53
C ASP A 100 -10.47 -4.32 8.12
N VAL A 101 -9.72 -5.30 8.62
CA VAL A 101 -8.43 -5.09 9.30
C VAL A 101 -7.23 -5.00 8.33
N ARG A 102 -7.47 -4.83 7.03
CA ARG A 102 -6.39 -4.73 6.03
C ARG A 102 -5.82 -3.32 6.03
N ASP A 103 -4.49 -3.19 6.02
CA ASP A 103 -3.81 -1.88 6.03
C ASP A 103 -3.47 -1.37 4.61
N VAL A 104 -3.02 -2.25 3.71
CA VAL A 104 -2.64 -1.94 2.32
C VAL A 104 -3.35 -2.90 1.36
N LEU A 105 -3.96 -2.37 0.31
CA LEU A 105 -4.65 -3.13 -0.73
C LEU A 105 -3.95 -2.98 -2.07
N ALA A 106 -3.91 -4.09 -2.81
CA ALA A 106 -3.54 -4.15 -4.21
C ALA A 106 -4.73 -4.74 -4.98
N ILE A 107 -5.43 -3.90 -5.75
CA ILE A 107 -6.69 -4.28 -6.42
C ILE A 107 -6.55 -4.03 -7.91
N ARG A 108 -6.86 -5.03 -8.74
CA ARG A 108 -6.90 -4.85 -10.19
C ARG A 108 -8.22 -4.18 -10.59
N SER A 109 -8.13 -3.12 -11.39
CA SER A 109 -9.29 -2.35 -11.89
C SER A 109 -10.34 -3.23 -12.60
N LEU A 110 -9.92 -4.28 -13.30
CA LEU A 110 -10.81 -5.27 -13.90
C LEU A 110 -11.66 -6.05 -12.88
N GLN A 111 -11.16 -6.22 -11.64
CA GLN A 111 -11.90 -6.89 -10.57
C GLN A 111 -12.92 -5.96 -9.90
N LYS A 112 -12.68 -4.63 -9.89
CA LYS A 112 -13.65 -3.64 -9.37
C LYS A 112 -14.96 -3.60 -10.16
N MET A 113 -14.97 -4.05 -11.42
CA MET A 113 -16.19 -4.09 -12.23
C MET A 113 -17.08 -5.31 -11.93
N GLY A 114 -16.50 -6.45 -11.55
CA GLY A 114 -17.28 -7.68 -11.28
C GLY A 114 -18.14 -7.62 -10.02
N ASP A 115 -17.79 -6.78 -9.05
CA ASP A 115 -18.53 -6.65 -7.78
C ASP A 115 -19.70 -5.66 -7.82
N ARG A 116 -19.94 -4.96 -8.94
CA ARG A 116 -21.05 -3.99 -9.08
C ARG A 116 -22.28 -4.54 -9.80
N ASP A 117 -22.25 -5.77 -10.28
CA ASP A 117 -23.34 -6.38 -11.06
C ASP A 117 -24.22 -7.37 -10.25
N PHE A 118 -24.13 -7.35 -8.91
CA PHE A 118 -25.06 -8.05 -8.01
C PHE A 118 -25.83 -7.04 -7.15
N CYS A 119 -26.78 -6.32 -7.77
CA CYS A 119 -27.93 -5.68 -7.12
C CYS A 119 -29.10 -5.65 -8.10
#